data_AF-R5U7G9-F1
#
_entry.id   AF-R5U7G9-F1
#
_cell.length_a   1.000
_cell.length_b   1.000
_cell.length_c   1.000
_cell.angle_alpha   90.00
_cell.angle_beta   90.00
_cell.angle_gamma   90.00
#
_symmetry.space_group_name_H-M   'P 1'
#
loop_
_entity.id
_entity.type
_entity.pdbx_description
1 polymer ?
#
loop_
_entity_poly.entity_id
_entity_poly.type
_entity_poly.pdbx_seq_one_letter_code
_entity_poly.pdbx_strand_id
1 'polypeptide(L)'
;MKKLAAVLILAAAITMTGCQGSKQEEKPAASKTEEVNQASDELKEKLGDGYILPSEAVTKVLAKKWDVVGTESVYDLKEDGTGTLDGKALTFECGFDEDDNITMGIKMDGEEKEQLYAIEDDTTGYGLKLKSLDGGKDMELFQSDIERIDISDAQASGLLGTWKDDNENEYTFKKDGTVVIKGSSGKTKGTFGVVKDAEGILKLNLVMEGGSLEYEYTLSEDHTVLELCSPGTDTIHRWTKA
;
A
#
# COMPACT_ATOMS: atom_id res chain seq x y z
N MET A 1 -8.98 16.67 17.96
CA MET A 1 -7.85 15.75 18.24
C MET A 1 -7.23 15.40 16.90
N LYS A 2 -5.98 15.81 16.67
CA LYS A 2 -5.33 15.73 15.36
C LYS A 2 -4.86 14.30 15.12
N LYS A 3 -5.53 13.55 14.24
CA LYS A 3 -5.01 12.28 13.73
C LYS A 3 -3.92 12.59 12.70
N LEU A 4 -2.75 12.00 12.91
CA LEU A 4 -1.55 12.18 12.10
C LEU A 4 -1.81 11.66 10.67
N ALA A 5 -1.91 12.57 9.70
CA ALA A 5 -1.67 12.24 8.30
C ALA A 5 -0.15 12.11 8.13
N ALA A 6 0.37 10.89 8.25
CA ALA A 6 1.77 10.60 7.94
C ALA A 6 1.90 10.43 6.42
N VAL A 7 2.05 11.56 5.71
CA VAL A 7 2.54 11.55 4.34
C VAL A 7 4.04 11.27 4.42
N LEU A 8 4.43 10.03 4.15
CA LEU A 8 5.84 9.62 4.01
C LEU A 8 6.31 9.99 2.61
N ILE A 9 6.91 11.16 2.44
CA ILE A 9 7.73 11.45 1.26
C ILE A 9 9.16 11.02 1.59
N LEU A 10 9.55 9.83 1.13
CA LEU A 10 10.94 9.39 1.15
C LEU A 10 11.59 9.78 -0.18
N ALA A 11 12.08 11.02 -0.25
CA ALA A 11 12.93 11.47 -1.35
C ALA A 11 14.38 11.58 -0.86
N ALA A 12 15.11 10.47 -0.83
CA ALA A 12 16.56 10.47 -0.69
C ALA A 12 17.16 10.04 -2.04
N ALA A 13 17.48 11.02 -2.87
CA ALA A 13 18.22 10.80 -4.10
C ALA A 13 19.68 10.44 -3.76
N ILE A 14 20.09 9.21 -4.03
CA ILE A 14 21.51 8.86 -4.16
C ILE A 14 21.69 8.23 -5.54
N THR A 15 22.09 9.06 -6.50
CA THR A 15 22.49 8.63 -7.83
C THR A 15 23.84 7.93 -7.77
N MET A 16 23.95 6.63 -8.05
CA MET A 16 25.13 6.03 -8.69
C MET A 16 24.79 4.79 -9.53
N THR A 17 24.89 4.97 -10.86
CA THR A 17 25.16 4.00 -11.93
C THR A 17 25.33 2.52 -11.58
N GLY A 18 24.32 1.71 -11.94
CA GLY A 18 24.43 0.26 -12.08
C GLY A 18 24.97 -0.15 -13.45
N CYS A 19 26.15 -0.76 -13.48
CA CYS A 19 26.65 -1.50 -14.64
C CYS A 19 26.06 -2.92 -14.64
N GLN A 20 25.40 -3.30 -15.74
CA GLN A 20 24.90 -4.65 -16.00
C GLN A 20 26.02 -5.71 -15.96
N GLY A 21 25.76 -6.88 -15.36
CA GLY A 21 26.63 -8.04 -15.58
C GLY A 21 26.35 -9.30 -14.76
N SER A 22 25.77 -10.30 -15.44
CA SER A 22 25.87 -11.75 -15.23
C SER A 22 25.06 -12.44 -14.11
N LYS A 23 24.33 -13.49 -14.55
CA LYS A 23 23.63 -14.49 -13.74
C LYS A 23 24.59 -15.20 -12.79
N GLN A 24 24.53 -14.83 -11.53
CA GLN A 24 25.12 -15.56 -10.41
C GLN A 24 23.96 -16.26 -9.68
N GLU A 25 24.18 -17.45 -9.11
CA GLU A 25 23.20 -18.08 -8.21
C GLU A 25 22.62 -17.01 -7.29
N GLU A 26 21.29 -16.86 -7.26
CA GLU A 26 20.59 -15.79 -6.53
C GLU A 26 20.92 -15.92 -5.05
N LYS A 27 22.00 -15.23 -4.66
CA LYS A 27 22.38 -15.02 -3.29
C LYS A 27 21.29 -14.11 -2.70
N PRO A 28 20.78 -14.40 -1.48
CA PRO A 28 19.80 -13.52 -0.85
C PRO A 28 20.29 -12.07 -0.86
N ALA A 29 19.39 -11.14 -1.16
CA ALA A 29 19.70 -9.71 -1.19
C ALA A 29 20.38 -9.29 0.13
N ALA A 30 21.46 -8.51 0.03
CA ALA A 30 22.15 -8.01 1.22
C ALA A 30 21.31 -6.92 1.91
N SER A 31 21.13 -7.02 3.23
CA SER A 31 20.41 -6.03 4.03
C SER A 31 21.31 -4.84 4.38
N LYS A 32 20.78 -3.63 4.28
CA LYS A 32 21.38 -2.37 4.78
C LYS A 32 20.53 -1.70 5.87
N THR A 33 19.60 -2.45 6.46
CA THR A 33 18.64 -1.95 7.45
C THR A 33 19.33 -1.24 8.62
N GLU A 34 20.45 -1.80 9.11
CA GLU A 34 21.22 -1.20 10.19
C GLU A 34 21.79 0.17 9.81
N GLU A 35 22.33 0.32 8.58
CA GLU A 35 22.88 1.59 8.10
C GLU A 35 21.78 2.65 7.96
N VAL A 36 20.61 2.26 7.44
CA VAL A 36 19.45 3.14 7.29
C VAL A 36 18.90 3.57 8.66
N ASN A 37 18.78 2.63 9.60
CA ASN A 37 18.33 2.92 10.95
C ASN A 37 19.34 3.79 11.70
N GLN A 38 20.64 3.50 11.61
CA GLN A 38 21.69 4.30 12.26
C GLN A 38 21.69 5.75 11.76
N ALA A 39 21.58 5.96 10.43
CA ALA A 39 21.45 7.30 9.88
C ALA A 39 20.18 8.02 10.38
N SER A 40 19.11 7.26 10.65
CA SER A 40 17.84 7.76 11.18
C SER A 40 17.89 8.04 12.68
N ASP A 41 18.67 7.30 13.46
CA ASP A 41 18.89 7.54 14.89
C ASP A 41 19.57 8.90 15.14
N GLU A 42 20.51 9.31 14.29
CA GLU A 42 21.10 10.66 14.35
C GLU A 42 20.06 11.77 14.14
N LEU A 43 18.99 11.48 13.37
CA LEU A 43 17.87 12.39 13.18
C LEU A 43 16.92 12.32 14.39
N LYS A 44 16.69 11.14 14.95
CA LYS A 44 15.90 10.93 16.17
C LYS A 44 16.44 11.73 17.35
N GLU A 45 17.75 11.74 17.55
CA GLU A 45 18.39 12.55 18.60
C GLU A 45 18.12 14.05 18.44
N LYS A 46 17.99 14.53 17.19
CA LYS A 46 17.73 15.96 16.89
C LYS A 46 16.24 16.32 16.92
N LEU A 47 15.37 15.39 16.51
CA LEU A 47 13.94 15.60 16.32
C LEU A 47 13.11 15.17 17.56
N GLY A 48 13.72 14.42 18.48
CA GLY A 48 13.13 13.97 19.74
C GLY A 48 12.30 12.68 19.62
N ASP A 49 11.76 12.25 20.77
CA ASP A 49 11.09 10.95 20.99
C ASP A 49 9.86 10.68 20.11
N GLY A 50 9.39 11.67 19.34
CA GLY A 50 8.29 11.50 18.39
C GLY A 50 8.72 10.93 17.03
N TYR A 51 10.03 10.83 16.78
CA TYR A 51 10.56 10.27 15.53
C TYR A 51 10.62 8.74 15.60
N ILE A 52 10.07 8.09 14.57
CA ILE A 52 10.05 6.64 14.39
C ILE A 52 11.08 6.25 13.33
N LEU A 53 11.75 5.11 13.53
CA LEU A 53 12.68 4.62 12.51
C LEU A 53 11.91 4.20 11.24
N PRO A 54 12.54 4.29 10.06
CA PRO A 54 11.90 3.87 8.81
C PRO A 54 11.41 2.41 8.86
N SER A 55 12.22 1.50 9.37
CA SER A 55 11.85 0.08 9.58
C SER A 55 10.67 -0.08 10.54
N GLU A 56 10.68 0.62 11.68
CA GLU A 56 9.56 0.65 12.64
C GLU A 56 8.26 1.18 12.01
N ALA A 57 8.36 2.20 11.14
CA ALA A 57 7.21 2.75 10.44
C ALA A 57 6.57 1.71 9.51
N VAL A 58 7.38 0.97 8.75
CA VAL A 58 6.92 -0.12 7.89
C VAL A 58 6.28 -1.22 8.74
N THR A 59 6.92 -1.68 9.82
CA THR A 59 6.37 -2.69 10.73
C THR A 59 4.97 -2.30 11.23
N LYS A 60 4.76 -1.04 11.61
CA LYS A 60 3.45 -0.54 12.05
C LYS A 60 2.39 -0.56 10.95
N VAL A 61 2.76 -0.28 9.71
CA VAL A 61 1.85 -0.38 8.56
C VAL A 61 1.45 -1.83 8.30
N LEU A 62 2.41 -2.76 8.44
CA LEU A 62 2.18 -4.19 8.22
C LEU A 62 1.45 -4.89 9.38
N ALA A 63 1.47 -4.31 10.59
CA ALA A 63 0.87 -4.88 11.80
C ALA A 63 -0.67 -4.92 11.76
N LYS A 64 -1.22 -5.85 11.00
CA LYS A 64 -2.65 -6.14 10.86
C LYS A 64 -2.85 -7.54 10.27
N LYS A 65 -4.11 -7.87 9.96
CA LYS A 65 -4.46 -9.11 9.28
C LYS A 65 -4.41 -8.97 7.77
N TRP A 66 -3.83 -9.97 7.13
CA TRP A 66 -3.67 -10.04 5.69
C TRP A 66 -4.09 -11.40 5.16
N ASP A 67 -5.01 -11.41 4.22
CA ASP A 67 -5.37 -12.58 3.43
C ASP A 67 -4.33 -12.80 2.35
N VAL A 68 -3.88 -14.04 2.21
CA VAL A 68 -2.99 -14.43 1.11
C VAL A 68 -3.84 -14.64 -0.14
N VAL A 69 -3.66 -13.78 -1.14
CA VAL A 69 -4.48 -13.80 -2.35
C VAL A 69 -4.35 -15.14 -3.08
N GLY A 70 -5.49 -15.76 -3.36
CA GLY A 70 -5.57 -17.06 -4.04
C GLY A 70 -5.47 -18.26 -3.11
N THR A 71 -5.46 -18.07 -1.78
CA THR A 71 -5.54 -19.14 -0.79
C THR A 71 -6.56 -18.79 0.30
N GLU A 72 -6.75 -19.70 1.27
CA GLU A 72 -7.52 -19.45 2.50
C GLU A 72 -6.63 -19.02 3.67
N SER A 73 -5.33 -18.78 3.42
CA SER A 73 -4.37 -18.51 4.47
C SER A 73 -4.40 -17.05 4.91
N VAL A 74 -4.20 -16.83 6.20
CA VAL A 74 -4.24 -15.50 6.81
C VAL A 74 -3.01 -15.28 7.68
N TYR A 75 -2.32 -14.18 7.42
CA TYR A 75 -1.34 -13.60 8.32
C TYR A 75 -2.03 -12.71 9.36
N ASP A 76 -1.61 -12.81 10.60
CA ASP A 76 -1.98 -11.91 11.70
C ASP A 76 -0.69 -11.32 12.28
N LEU A 77 -0.28 -10.16 11.78
CA LEU A 77 0.98 -9.51 12.10
C LEU A 77 0.79 -8.44 13.19
N LYS A 78 1.77 -8.31 14.07
CA LYS A 78 1.72 -7.40 15.22
C LYS A 78 2.87 -6.40 15.17
N GLU A 79 2.67 -5.26 15.85
CA GLU A 79 3.65 -4.17 15.88
C GLU A 79 4.98 -4.56 16.55
N ASP A 80 5.00 -5.62 17.34
CA ASP A 80 6.20 -6.14 18.03
C ASP A 80 7.06 -7.08 17.16
N GLY A 81 6.74 -7.21 15.86
CA GLY A 81 7.45 -8.10 14.95
C GLY A 81 7.06 -9.58 15.09
N THR A 82 6.05 -9.90 15.89
CA THR A 82 5.50 -11.26 15.97
C THR A 82 4.24 -11.39 15.13
N GLY A 83 3.86 -12.63 14.81
CA GLY A 83 2.59 -12.87 14.13
C GLY A 83 2.22 -14.35 14.07
N THR A 84 1.18 -14.63 13.29
CA THR A 84 0.84 -16.00 12.93
C THR A 84 0.48 -16.12 11.46
N LEU A 85 0.79 -17.28 10.86
CA LEU A 85 0.19 -17.73 9.60
C LEU A 85 -0.71 -18.93 9.92
N ASP A 86 -2.02 -18.79 9.71
CA ASP A 86 -3.00 -19.84 10.02
C ASP A 86 -2.90 -20.35 11.47
N GLY A 87 -2.64 -19.43 12.41
CA GLY A 87 -2.47 -19.71 13.83
C GLY A 87 -1.11 -20.30 14.22
N LYS A 88 -0.21 -20.60 13.27
CA LYS A 88 1.17 -20.99 13.55
C LYS A 88 2.03 -19.77 13.77
N ALA A 89 2.80 -19.75 14.86
CA ALA A 89 3.64 -18.62 15.22
C ALA A 89 4.74 -18.33 14.17
N LEU A 90 5.03 -17.05 14.01
CA LEU A 90 6.16 -16.55 13.22
C LEU A 90 6.69 -15.25 13.82
N THR A 91 7.88 -14.87 13.40
CA THR A 91 8.42 -13.52 13.54
C THR A 91 8.62 -12.90 12.17
N PHE A 92 8.56 -11.58 12.08
CA PHE A 92 8.88 -10.83 10.88
C PHE A 92 9.67 -9.57 11.21
N GLU A 93 10.55 -9.19 10.30
CA GLU A 93 11.38 -7.99 10.41
C GLU A 93 11.29 -7.19 9.12
N CYS A 94 11.06 -5.88 9.24
CA CYS A 94 11.02 -4.97 8.10
C CYS A 94 12.36 -4.25 7.95
N GLY A 95 12.82 -4.09 6.72
CA GLY A 95 14.15 -3.58 6.45
C GLY A 95 14.30 -2.93 5.10
N PHE A 96 15.57 -2.76 4.71
CA PHE A 96 15.99 -2.22 3.43
C PHE A 96 17.14 -3.06 2.87
N ASP A 97 17.11 -3.34 1.58
CA ASP A 97 18.21 -4.02 0.88
C ASP A 97 19.14 -3.05 0.16
N GLU A 98 20.23 -3.58 -0.40
CA GLU A 98 21.23 -2.79 -1.15
C GLU A 98 20.63 -1.98 -2.31
N ASP A 99 19.51 -2.41 -2.87
CA ASP A 99 18.79 -1.77 -3.99
C ASP A 99 17.74 -0.72 -3.53
N ASP A 100 17.72 -0.39 -2.23
CA ASP A 100 16.74 0.55 -1.62
C ASP A 100 15.30 0.01 -1.60
N ASN A 101 15.09 -1.29 -1.84
CA ASN A 101 13.77 -1.88 -1.66
C ASN A 101 13.43 -1.94 -0.17
N ILE A 102 12.18 -1.66 0.16
CA ILE A 102 11.63 -2.03 1.47
C ILE A 102 11.50 -3.55 1.48
N THR A 103 12.01 -4.19 2.53
CA THR A 103 12.00 -5.66 2.66
C THR A 103 11.20 -6.12 3.86
N MET A 104 10.72 -7.35 3.78
CA MET A 104 10.13 -8.09 4.90
C MET A 104 10.76 -9.49 4.95
N GLY A 105 11.47 -9.77 6.04
CA GLY A 105 11.89 -11.12 6.41
C GLY A 105 10.79 -11.78 7.24
N ILE A 106 10.41 -13.02 6.91
CA ILE A 106 9.45 -13.83 7.67
C ILE A 106 10.13 -15.12 8.09
N LYS A 107 10.10 -15.41 9.39
CA LYS A 107 10.60 -16.66 9.96
C LYS A 107 9.50 -17.40 10.70
N MET A 108 9.09 -18.55 10.16
CA MET A 108 8.16 -19.44 10.83
C MET A 108 8.81 -20.08 12.06
N ASP A 109 8.06 -20.24 13.15
CA ASP A 109 8.56 -20.90 14.34
C ASP A 109 8.94 -22.36 14.04
N GLY A 110 10.12 -22.77 14.48
CA GLY A 110 10.70 -24.08 14.19
C GLY A 110 11.36 -24.22 12.81
N GLU A 111 11.33 -23.20 11.94
CA GLU A 111 12.08 -23.18 10.68
C GLU A 111 13.43 -22.48 10.84
N GLU A 112 14.48 -23.07 10.26
CA GLU A 112 15.83 -22.47 10.28
C GLU A 112 15.95 -21.33 9.27
N LYS A 113 15.27 -21.45 8.13
CA LYS A 113 15.37 -20.52 7.01
C LYS A 113 14.32 -19.42 7.14
N GLU A 114 14.77 -18.18 7.06
CA GLU A 114 13.93 -17.01 6.86
C GLU A 114 13.57 -16.87 5.37
N GLN A 115 12.33 -16.50 5.08
CA GLN A 115 11.85 -16.15 3.74
C GLN A 115 11.95 -14.63 3.60
N LEU A 116 12.63 -14.15 2.57
CA LEU A 116 12.90 -12.73 2.38
C LEU A 116 12.15 -12.19 1.16
N TYR A 117 11.45 -11.08 1.35
CA TYR A 117 10.64 -10.45 0.32
C TYR A 117 11.00 -8.97 0.15
N ALA A 118 10.96 -8.47 -1.09
CA ALA A 118 10.80 -7.05 -1.38
C ALA A 118 9.30 -6.72 -1.40
N ILE A 119 8.93 -5.61 -0.76
CA ILE A 119 7.58 -5.06 -0.77
C ILE A 119 7.45 -4.17 -2.00
N GLU A 120 6.46 -4.46 -2.83
CA GLU A 120 6.09 -3.68 -4.00
C GLU A 120 4.69 -3.08 -3.82
N ASP A 121 4.47 -1.94 -4.47
CA ASP A 121 3.18 -1.26 -4.49
C ASP A 121 2.11 -2.16 -5.12
N ASP A 122 0.93 -2.16 -4.49
CA ASP A 122 -0.25 -2.77 -5.05
C ASP A 122 -1.05 -1.74 -5.87
N THR A 123 -1.94 -2.22 -6.73
CA THR A 123 -2.73 -1.33 -7.61
C THR A 123 -4.02 -0.84 -6.95
N THR A 124 -4.39 -1.37 -5.78
CA THR A 124 -5.65 -1.06 -5.11
C THR A 124 -5.48 -0.10 -3.94
N GLY A 125 -4.29 -0.01 -3.35
CA GLY A 125 -3.99 0.80 -2.17
C GLY A 125 -4.37 0.10 -0.85
N TYR A 126 -4.78 -1.16 -0.92
CA TYR A 126 -5.26 -1.98 0.19
C TYR A 126 -4.50 -3.29 0.34
N GLY A 127 -3.59 -3.58 -0.57
CA GLY A 127 -2.80 -4.80 -0.60
C GLY A 127 -1.31 -4.52 -0.56
N LEU A 128 -0.54 -5.59 -0.64
CA LEU A 128 0.91 -5.57 -0.79
C LEU A 128 1.30 -6.67 -1.76
N LYS A 129 2.29 -6.39 -2.61
CA LYS A 129 2.97 -7.44 -3.37
C LYS A 129 4.29 -7.74 -2.71
N LEU A 130 4.56 -9.02 -2.52
CA LEU A 130 5.78 -9.53 -1.91
C LEU A 130 6.52 -10.31 -2.97
N LYS A 131 7.59 -9.73 -3.49
CA LYS A 131 8.47 -10.39 -4.44
C LYS A 131 9.56 -11.13 -3.70
N SER A 132 9.69 -12.41 -3.96
CA SER A 132 10.67 -13.25 -3.27
C SER A 132 12.10 -12.84 -3.65
N LEU A 133 12.97 -12.69 -2.64
CA LEU A 133 14.39 -12.35 -2.79
C LEU A 133 15.33 -13.53 -2.55
N ASP A 134 14.80 -14.68 -2.16
CA ASP A 134 15.56 -15.89 -1.83
C ASP A 134 15.14 -17.12 -2.67
N GLY A 135 14.57 -16.87 -3.85
CA GLY A 135 14.11 -17.89 -4.81
C GLY A 135 12.81 -18.62 -4.41
N GLY A 136 12.13 -18.17 -3.35
CA GLY A 136 10.77 -18.55 -3.01
C GLY A 136 9.70 -18.06 -4.01
N LYS A 137 8.44 -18.22 -3.63
CA LYS A 137 7.29 -17.82 -4.46
C LYS A 137 6.84 -16.41 -4.11
N ASP A 138 6.61 -15.59 -5.12
CA ASP A 138 5.93 -14.31 -4.96
C ASP A 138 4.53 -14.48 -4.35
N MET A 139 4.12 -13.48 -3.59
CA MET A 139 2.86 -13.47 -2.84
C MET A 139 2.18 -12.12 -3.00
N GLU A 140 0.85 -12.13 -2.95
CA GLU A 140 0.05 -10.91 -2.83
C GLU A 140 -0.77 -11.03 -1.55
N LEU A 141 -0.77 -9.96 -0.77
CA LEU A 141 -1.50 -9.83 0.48
C LEU A 141 -2.60 -8.80 0.31
N PHE A 142 -3.75 -9.02 0.94
CA PHE A 142 -4.86 -8.08 0.96
C PHE A 142 -5.40 -7.95 2.38
N GLN A 143 -5.79 -6.74 2.80
CA GLN A 143 -6.28 -6.52 4.16
C GLN A 143 -7.53 -7.36 4.46
N SER A 144 -7.52 -8.11 5.57
CA SER A 144 -8.60 -9.05 5.91
C SER A 144 -9.86 -8.40 6.47
N ASP A 145 -9.80 -7.15 6.91
CA ASP A 145 -10.92 -6.43 7.53
C ASP A 145 -11.83 -5.70 6.52
N ILE A 146 -11.55 -5.86 5.23
CA ILE A 146 -12.27 -5.24 4.12
C ILE A 146 -12.53 -6.26 3.00
N GLU A 147 -13.66 -6.12 2.33
CA GLU A 147 -14.05 -6.93 1.18
C GLU A 147 -13.68 -6.22 -0.12
N ARG A 148 -12.86 -6.87 -0.95
CA ARG A 148 -12.55 -6.38 -2.29
C ARG A 148 -13.78 -6.45 -3.19
N ILE A 149 -14.14 -5.34 -3.83
CA ILE A 149 -15.21 -5.30 -4.82
C ILE A 149 -14.60 -5.31 -6.22
N ASP A 150 -15.02 -6.27 -7.05
CA ASP A 150 -14.65 -6.29 -8.46
C ASP A 150 -15.31 -5.14 -9.21
N ILE A 151 -14.59 -4.51 -10.14
CA ILE A 151 -15.11 -3.35 -10.88
C ILE A 151 -16.31 -3.68 -11.79
N SER A 152 -16.54 -4.96 -12.08
CA SER A 152 -17.74 -5.43 -12.78
C SER A 152 -18.97 -5.60 -11.88
N ASP A 153 -18.81 -5.52 -10.55
CA ASP A 153 -19.91 -5.55 -9.59
C ASP A 153 -20.82 -4.32 -9.76
N ALA A 154 -22.11 -4.47 -9.48
CA ALA A 154 -23.08 -3.38 -9.59
C ALA A 154 -22.72 -2.18 -8.69
N GLN A 155 -22.11 -2.43 -7.52
CA GLN A 155 -21.72 -1.41 -6.55
C GLN A 155 -20.52 -0.55 -7.01
N ALA A 156 -19.69 -1.06 -7.92
CA ALA A 156 -18.47 -0.39 -8.39
C ALA A 156 -18.54 0.03 -9.87
N SER A 157 -19.24 -0.75 -10.72
CA SER A 157 -19.28 -0.53 -12.16
C SER A 157 -19.83 0.84 -12.56
N GLY A 158 -20.69 1.44 -11.73
CA GLY A 158 -21.18 2.80 -11.92
C GLY A 158 -20.08 3.88 -11.87
N LEU A 159 -18.93 3.60 -11.25
CA LEU A 159 -17.75 4.50 -11.25
C LEU A 159 -17.09 4.60 -12.63
N LEU A 160 -17.27 3.63 -13.52
CA LEU A 160 -16.61 3.62 -14.83
C LEU A 160 -17.02 4.81 -15.70
N GLY A 161 -16.06 5.40 -16.41
CA GLY A 161 -16.27 6.58 -17.24
C GLY A 161 -15.63 7.83 -16.67
N THR A 162 -16.01 8.99 -17.21
CA THR A 162 -15.43 10.28 -16.85
C THR A 162 -16.33 11.04 -15.88
N TRP A 163 -15.71 11.59 -14.85
CA TRP A 163 -16.30 12.41 -13.81
C TRP A 163 -15.62 13.76 -13.75
N LYS A 164 -16.34 14.78 -13.30
CA LYS A 164 -15.84 16.13 -13.08
C LYS A 164 -16.11 16.58 -11.66
N ASP A 165 -15.11 17.16 -11.01
CA ASP A 165 -15.31 17.88 -9.75
C ASP A 165 -15.76 19.33 -10.00
N ASP A 166 -16.04 20.06 -8.92
CA ASP A 166 -16.45 21.48 -8.98
C ASP A 166 -15.38 22.41 -9.55
N ASN A 167 -14.13 21.96 -9.66
CA ASN A 167 -13.01 22.71 -10.24
C ASN A 167 -12.74 22.33 -11.70
N GLU A 168 -13.65 21.57 -12.33
CA GLU A 168 -13.54 21.05 -13.70
C GLU A 168 -12.37 20.06 -13.91
N ASN A 169 -11.79 19.50 -12.84
CA ASN A 169 -10.83 18.41 -12.96
C ASN A 169 -11.57 17.16 -13.45
N GLU A 170 -11.00 16.47 -14.44
CA GLU A 170 -11.59 15.28 -15.04
C GLU A 170 -10.94 14.00 -14.49
N TYR A 171 -11.75 13.04 -14.06
CA TYR A 171 -11.34 11.75 -13.53
C TYR A 171 -11.93 10.64 -14.39
N THR A 172 -11.10 9.86 -15.08
CA THR A 172 -11.57 8.80 -15.98
C THR A 172 -11.19 7.43 -15.46
N PHE A 173 -12.18 6.68 -14.97
CA PHE A 173 -12.04 5.31 -14.47
C PHE A 173 -12.28 4.30 -15.59
N LYS A 174 -11.41 3.29 -15.65
CA LYS A 174 -11.48 2.25 -16.67
C LYS A 174 -11.64 0.86 -16.06
N LYS A 175 -12.16 -0.05 -16.89
CA LYS A 175 -12.43 -1.44 -16.52
C LYS A 175 -11.17 -2.25 -16.16
N ASP A 176 -10.00 -1.80 -16.60
CA ASP A 176 -8.71 -2.41 -16.26
C ASP A 176 -8.16 -1.96 -14.90
N GLY A 177 -8.92 -1.20 -14.11
CA GLY A 177 -8.49 -0.69 -12.81
C GLY A 177 -7.60 0.55 -12.89
N THR A 178 -7.42 1.13 -14.09
CA THR A 178 -6.67 2.38 -14.25
C THR A 178 -7.55 3.61 -14.11
N VAL A 179 -6.97 4.68 -13.58
CA VAL A 179 -7.59 6.01 -13.52
C VAL A 179 -6.66 7.05 -14.13
N VAL A 180 -7.28 8.02 -14.81
CA VAL A 180 -6.59 9.17 -15.37
C VAL A 180 -7.21 10.43 -14.80
N ILE A 181 -6.38 11.24 -14.16
CA ILE A 181 -6.77 12.53 -13.58
C ILE A 181 -6.20 13.63 -14.46
N LYS A 182 -7.05 14.57 -14.88
CA LYS A 182 -6.65 15.73 -15.68
C LYS A 182 -7.15 16.98 -14.99
N GLY A 183 -6.21 17.77 -14.48
CA GLY A 183 -6.49 19.05 -13.86
C GLY A 183 -5.71 20.18 -14.53
N SER A 184 -5.70 21.34 -13.88
CA SER A 184 -4.99 22.53 -14.35
C SER A 184 -3.47 22.35 -14.45
N SER A 185 -2.89 21.47 -13.63
CA SER A 185 -1.45 21.15 -13.60
C SER A 185 -1.02 20.10 -14.63
N GLY A 186 -1.96 19.49 -15.35
CA GLY A 186 -1.67 18.49 -16.37
C GLY A 186 -2.42 17.18 -16.13
N LYS A 187 -1.79 16.07 -16.56
CA LYS A 187 -2.41 14.75 -16.60
C LYS A 187 -1.59 13.77 -15.77
N THR A 188 -2.24 13.15 -14.78
CA THR A 188 -1.68 12.10 -13.94
C THR A 188 -2.37 10.77 -14.25
N LYS A 189 -1.61 9.69 -14.21
CA LYS A 189 -2.12 8.33 -14.34
C LYS A 189 -1.88 7.59 -13.03
N GLY A 190 -2.79 6.69 -12.71
CA GLY A 190 -2.58 5.70 -11.68
C GLY A 190 -3.65 4.62 -11.73
N THR A 191 -3.93 4.02 -10.60
CA THR A 191 -4.90 2.94 -10.46
C THR A 191 -5.91 3.24 -9.37
N PHE A 192 -6.92 2.39 -9.22
CA PHE A 192 -7.89 2.55 -8.15
C PHE A 192 -8.36 1.20 -7.60
N GLY A 193 -8.68 1.19 -6.30
CA GLY A 193 -9.28 0.07 -5.59
C GLY A 193 -10.65 0.44 -5.06
N VAL A 194 -11.57 -0.54 -5.08
CA VAL A 194 -12.90 -0.41 -4.49
C VAL A 194 -13.08 -1.53 -3.48
N VAL A 195 -13.46 -1.15 -2.26
CA VAL A 195 -13.64 -2.09 -1.16
C VAL A 195 -14.90 -1.74 -0.38
N LYS A 196 -15.35 -2.68 0.43
CA LYS A 196 -16.41 -2.49 1.42
C LYS A 196 -15.88 -2.89 2.78
N ASP A 197 -16.00 -2.03 3.77
CA ASP A 197 -15.56 -2.37 5.12
C ASP A 197 -16.59 -3.22 5.88
N ALA A 198 -16.25 -3.58 7.12
CA ALA A 198 -17.09 -4.39 7.99
C ALA A 198 -18.45 -3.75 8.33
N GLU A 199 -18.60 -2.42 8.18
CA GLU A 199 -19.86 -1.70 8.38
C GLU A 199 -20.71 -1.64 7.11
N GLY A 200 -20.19 -2.16 5.99
CA GLY A 200 -20.85 -2.11 4.69
C GLY A 200 -20.60 -0.79 3.94
N ILE A 201 -19.68 0.05 4.42
CA ILE A 201 -19.36 1.33 3.80
C ILE A 201 -18.42 1.09 2.62
N LEU A 202 -18.79 1.65 1.47
CA LEU A 202 -18.00 1.57 0.24
C LEU A 202 -16.86 2.59 0.28
N LYS A 203 -15.65 2.14 -0.06
CA LYS A 203 -14.46 2.98 -0.13
C LYS A 203 -13.80 2.90 -1.50
N LEU A 204 -13.36 4.05 -1.98
CA LEU A 204 -12.61 4.23 -3.22
C LEU A 204 -11.22 4.73 -2.84
N ASN A 205 -10.18 4.04 -3.30
CA ASN A 205 -8.82 4.50 -3.15
C ASN A 205 -8.20 4.78 -4.52
N LEU A 206 -7.62 5.96 -4.70
CA LEU A 206 -6.89 6.36 -5.90
C LEU A 206 -5.39 6.27 -5.61
N VAL A 207 -4.69 5.39 -6.33
CA VAL A 207 -3.25 5.13 -6.13
C VAL A 207 -2.44 5.81 -7.22
N MET A 208 -1.67 6.83 -6.85
CA MET A 208 -0.82 7.62 -7.75
C MET A 208 0.65 7.48 -7.37
N GLU A 209 1.53 7.92 -8.26
CA GLU A 209 2.94 8.08 -7.91
C GLU A 209 3.09 9.03 -6.70
N GLY A 210 3.75 8.55 -5.65
CA GLY A 210 3.99 9.33 -4.42
C GLY A 210 2.87 9.26 -3.37
N GLY A 211 1.80 8.49 -3.59
CA GLY A 211 0.82 8.21 -2.54
C GLY A 211 -0.58 7.85 -3.02
N SER A 212 -1.49 7.70 -2.06
CA SER A 212 -2.87 7.29 -2.31
C SER A 212 -3.88 8.24 -1.67
N LEU A 213 -5.09 8.28 -2.22
CA LEU A 213 -6.22 9.08 -1.74
C LEU A 213 -7.44 8.18 -1.55
N GLU A 214 -7.76 7.90 -0.30
CA GLU A 214 -8.94 7.13 0.08
C GLU A 214 -10.14 8.03 0.36
N TYR A 215 -11.32 7.58 -0.05
CA TYR A 215 -12.60 8.20 0.22
C TYR A 215 -13.64 7.12 0.56
N GLU A 216 -14.50 7.41 1.52
CA GLU A 216 -15.82 6.76 1.54
C GLU A 216 -16.65 7.34 0.39
N TYR A 217 -17.39 6.52 -0.33
CA TYR A 217 -18.17 7.01 -1.47
C TYR A 217 -19.61 6.55 -1.49
N THR A 218 -20.46 7.39 -2.06
CA THR A 218 -21.83 7.04 -2.44
C THR A 218 -22.09 7.45 -3.88
N LEU A 219 -22.84 6.61 -4.59
CA LEU A 219 -23.20 6.82 -5.98
C LEU A 219 -24.72 7.00 -6.07
N SER A 220 -25.18 8.04 -6.76
CA SER A 220 -26.62 8.25 -7.00
C SER A 220 -27.23 7.08 -7.77
N GLU A 221 -28.53 6.82 -7.59
CA GLU A 221 -29.22 5.68 -8.24
C GLU A 221 -29.13 5.70 -9.78
N ASP A 222 -29.05 6.88 -10.39
CA ASP A 222 -28.89 7.07 -11.83
C ASP A 222 -27.42 7.08 -12.30
N HIS A 223 -26.48 6.88 -11.37
CA HIS A 223 -25.03 6.88 -11.57
C HIS A 223 -24.48 8.19 -12.19
N THR A 224 -25.12 9.33 -11.90
CA THR A 224 -24.71 10.64 -12.41
C THR A 224 -23.97 11.52 -11.41
N VAL A 225 -24.10 11.23 -10.11
CA VAL A 225 -23.44 11.95 -9.01
C VAL A 225 -22.69 10.97 -8.12
N LEU A 226 -21.43 11.27 -7.87
CA LEU A 226 -20.55 10.56 -6.95
C LEU A 226 -20.18 11.51 -5.81
N GLU A 227 -20.49 11.14 -4.59
CA GLU A 227 -20.09 11.88 -3.39
C GLU A 227 -18.94 11.13 -2.70
N LEU A 228 -17.88 11.86 -2.37
CA LEU A 228 -16.65 11.34 -1.79
C LEU A 228 -16.37 12.04 -0.46
N CYS A 229 -16.35 11.29 0.62
CA CYS A 229 -16.04 11.80 1.95
C CYS A 229 -14.61 11.43 2.34
N SER A 230 -13.79 12.42 2.68
CA SER A 230 -12.41 12.17 3.11
C SER A 230 -12.39 11.56 4.52
N PRO A 231 -11.56 10.53 4.78
CA PRO A 231 -11.49 9.84 6.07
C PRO A 231 -11.31 10.79 7.26
N GLY A 232 -12.16 10.63 8.28
CA GLY A 232 -12.09 11.41 9.52
C GLY A 232 -12.50 12.88 9.38
N THR A 233 -13.19 13.24 8.30
CA THR A 233 -13.73 14.59 8.07
C THR A 233 -15.21 14.50 7.66
N ASP A 234 -15.92 15.62 7.74
CA ASP A 234 -17.28 15.77 7.17
C ASP A 234 -17.25 16.45 5.79
N THR A 235 -16.07 16.55 5.16
CA THR A 235 -15.90 17.23 3.87
C THR A 235 -16.33 16.29 2.74
N ILE A 236 -17.38 16.67 2.04
CA ILE A 236 -17.90 15.95 0.88
C ILE A 236 -17.43 16.63 -0.41
N HIS A 237 -16.71 15.89 -1.24
CA HIS A 237 -16.39 16.27 -2.61
C HIS A 237 -17.45 15.68 -3.53
N ARG A 238 -18.05 16.51 -4.38
CA ARG A 238 -19.08 16.07 -5.32
C ARG A 238 -18.52 16.02 -6.72
N TRP A 239 -18.64 14.86 -7.36
CA TRP A 239 -18.30 14.69 -8.77
C TRP A 239 -19.54 14.37 -9.59
N THR A 240 -19.64 14.95 -10.77
CA THR A 240 -20.72 14.70 -11.73
C THR A 240 -20.21 13.97 -12.96
N LYS A 241 -20.98 13.04 -13.48
CA LYS A 241 -20.67 12.34 -14.72
C LYS A 241 -20.57 13.34 -15.88
N ALA A 242 -19.51 13.23 -16.68
CA ALA A 242 -19.27 14.07 -17.85
C ALA A 242 -20.04 13.58 -19.08
#